data_AF-X0RQE5-F1
#
_entry.id   AF-X0RQE5-F1
#
_cell.length_a   1.000
_cell.length_b   1.000
_cell.length_c   1.000
_cell.angle_alpha   90.00
_cell.angle_beta   90.00
_cell.angle_gamma   90.00
#
_symmetry.space_group_name_H-M   'P 1'
#
loop_
_entity.id
_entity.type
_entity.pdbx_description
1 polymer ?
#
loop_
_entity_poly.entity_id
_entity_poly.type
_entity_poly.pdbx_seq_one_letter_code
_entity_poly.pdbx_strand_id
1 'polypeptide(L)'
;GFDRFYGFLGGETNQWYPDLVEDNHFIDQPYGPEAGYHLSKDLADQAIQMLRDQKASNPSKPWYMWYNPGANHAPLHAPKEYIDKYKGMFDDGYEAYREWVLERMIERGVLPEGTEMTPLNPLPEEMANPADAVLPWDSLSNDEKALFARMAEAFAGFSEYTDVEIGRIIDYLEETGQIDNTLIFYAADNGTSGEGTPTGSVNENKFFNNYPDDIKENMEYLDRMGSVDTYNHIPTGWAAAFSTPFQMFKRYSQFSGGTCDPLVISWPKDIKARGEIRHQYHHSCDIAATILDVCGLEMPDVYRGFEQYPLSGISMRYSFDTAPDAPTQKERQYYAMFSTRGIWENGWK
;
A
#
# COMPACT_ATOMS: atom_id res chain seq x y z
N GLY A 1 17.49 8.42 -0.26
CA GLY A 1 16.64 9.58 0.08
C GLY A 1 17.34 10.88 -0.23
N PHE A 2 17.42 11.23 -1.52
CA PHE A 2 18.13 12.37 -2.14
C PHE A 2 19.64 12.20 -2.40
N ASP A 3 20.42 11.62 -1.48
CA ASP A 3 21.87 11.40 -1.72
C ASP A 3 22.16 10.19 -2.64
N ARG A 4 21.33 9.15 -2.54
CA ARG A 4 21.38 7.90 -3.32
C ARG A 4 19.97 7.45 -3.70
N PHE A 5 19.86 6.78 -4.83
CA PHE A 5 18.64 6.15 -5.32
C PHE A 5 18.92 4.71 -5.77
N TYR A 6 18.04 3.79 -5.41
CA TYR A 6 17.98 2.43 -5.93
C TYR A 6 16.52 2.00 -5.94
N GLY A 7 16.02 1.55 -7.10
CA GLY A 7 14.63 1.14 -7.26
C GLY A 7 14.21 1.24 -8.72
N PHE A 8 12.93 1.45 -8.96
CA PHE A 8 12.34 1.59 -10.30
C PHE A 8 11.62 2.93 -10.44
N LEU A 9 11.43 3.41 -11.67
CA LEU A 9 10.77 4.70 -11.97
C LEU A 9 9.32 4.55 -12.44
N GLY A 10 8.92 3.35 -12.85
CA GLY A 10 7.56 3.05 -13.29
C GLY A 10 6.54 3.14 -12.15
N GLY A 11 5.25 3.23 -12.50
CA GLY A 11 4.16 3.08 -11.53
C GLY A 11 4.06 1.66 -10.97
N GLU A 12 4.67 0.70 -11.66
CA GLU A 12 4.81 -0.70 -11.31
C GLU A 12 6.08 -1.27 -11.94
N THR A 13 6.48 -2.47 -11.53
CA THR A 13 7.54 -3.22 -12.18
C THR A 13 7.39 -4.73 -11.91
N ASN A 14 8.00 -5.56 -12.74
CA ASN A 14 8.05 -7.00 -12.49
C ASN A 14 8.95 -7.29 -11.28
N GLN A 15 8.50 -8.07 -10.31
CA GLN A 15 9.26 -8.28 -9.06
C GLN A 15 10.39 -9.31 -9.21
N TRP A 16 10.37 -10.09 -10.28
CA TRP A 16 11.39 -11.08 -10.64
C TRP A 16 12.41 -10.55 -11.67
N TYR A 17 11.96 -9.68 -12.57
CA TYR A 17 12.76 -9.03 -13.62
C TYR A 17 12.50 -7.51 -13.66
N PRO A 18 12.87 -6.75 -12.63
CA PRO A 18 12.53 -5.34 -12.51
C PRO A 18 13.36 -4.44 -13.43
N ASP A 19 12.75 -3.33 -13.86
CA ASP A 19 13.44 -2.24 -14.56
C ASP A 19 14.10 -1.29 -13.55
N LEU A 20 15.32 -1.64 -13.14
CA LEU A 20 16.03 -0.96 -12.07
C LEU A 20 16.84 0.26 -12.54
N VAL A 21 16.90 1.25 -11.65
CA VAL A 21 17.74 2.43 -11.75
C VAL A 21 18.54 2.57 -10.46
N GLU A 22 19.84 2.77 -10.61
CA GLU A 22 20.72 3.20 -9.53
C GLU A 22 21.19 4.62 -9.82
N ASP A 23 20.93 5.53 -8.88
CA ASP A 23 21.18 6.97 -9.01
C ASP A 23 20.62 7.58 -10.30
N ASN A 24 21.43 7.65 -11.36
CA ASN A 24 21.08 8.28 -12.63
C ASN A 24 21.30 7.36 -13.85
N HIS A 25 21.33 6.04 -13.66
CA HIS A 25 21.50 5.08 -14.75
C HIS A 25 20.71 3.79 -14.54
N PHE A 26 20.26 3.20 -15.64
CA PHE A 26 19.63 1.88 -15.63
C PHE A 26 20.67 0.79 -15.32
N ILE A 27 20.25 -0.20 -14.55
CA ILE A 27 21.04 -1.37 -14.19
C ILE A 27 20.19 -2.63 -14.33
N ASP A 28 20.83 -3.77 -14.53
CA ASP A 28 20.19 -5.07 -14.39
C ASP A 28 20.12 -5.45 -12.90
N GLN A 29 19.22 -6.36 -12.56
CA GLN A 29 19.19 -6.96 -11.24
C GLN A 29 20.49 -7.75 -10.96
N PRO A 30 20.96 -7.81 -9.71
CA PRO A 30 22.27 -8.40 -9.38
C PRO A 30 22.37 -9.92 -9.62
N TYR A 31 21.24 -10.64 -9.69
CA TYR A 31 21.15 -12.07 -9.97
C TYR A 31 19.73 -12.44 -10.45
N GLY A 32 19.57 -13.59 -11.10
CA GLY A 32 18.27 -14.02 -11.64
C GLY A 32 17.37 -14.75 -10.63
N PRO A 33 16.05 -14.88 -10.93
CA PRO A 33 15.09 -15.60 -10.09
C PRO A 33 15.47 -17.06 -9.80
N GLU A 34 16.17 -17.72 -10.72
CA GLU A 34 16.71 -19.08 -10.55
C GLU A 34 17.72 -19.19 -9.41
N ALA A 35 18.33 -18.08 -8.99
CA ALA A 35 19.21 -17.98 -7.84
C ALA A 35 18.49 -17.38 -6.59
N GLY A 36 17.16 -17.25 -6.63
CA GLY A 36 16.35 -16.73 -5.52
C GLY A 36 16.18 -15.21 -5.50
N TYR A 37 16.31 -14.54 -6.64
CA TYR A 37 16.08 -13.09 -6.73
C TYR A 37 14.62 -12.74 -6.48
N HIS A 38 14.38 -11.65 -5.75
CA HIS A 38 13.09 -10.97 -5.70
C HIS A 38 13.32 -9.52 -5.29
N LEU A 39 12.59 -8.58 -5.91
CA LEU A 39 12.75 -7.14 -5.69
C LEU A 39 12.62 -6.71 -4.22
N SER A 40 11.57 -7.12 -3.48
CA SER A 40 11.44 -6.78 -2.04
C SER A 40 12.68 -7.11 -1.21
N LYS A 41 13.32 -8.27 -1.44
CA LYS A 41 14.54 -8.66 -0.74
C LYS A 41 15.74 -7.81 -1.16
N ASP A 42 15.87 -7.53 -2.45
CA ASP A 42 16.93 -6.69 -2.99
C ASP A 42 16.84 -5.25 -2.47
N LEU A 43 15.64 -4.66 -2.47
CA LEU A 43 15.41 -3.34 -1.90
C LEU A 43 15.78 -3.28 -0.41
N ALA A 44 15.44 -4.31 0.38
CA ALA A 44 15.83 -4.39 1.78
C ALA A 44 17.34 -4.54 1.96
N ASP A 45 17.99 -5.39 1.14
CA ASP A 45 19.45 -5.54 1.13
C ASP A 45 20.15 -4.20 0.85
N GLN A 46 19.66 -3.43 -0.15
CA GLN A 46 20.17 -2.10 -0.49
C GLN A 46 19.90 -1.07 0.60
N ALA A 47 18.70 -1.06 1.20
CA ALA A 47 18.37 -0.17 2.29
C ALA A 47 19.33 -0.37 3.48
N ILE A 48 19.54 -1.62 3.90
CA ILE A 48 20.48 -1.97 4.97
C ILE A 48 21.90 -1.56 4.60
N GLN A 49 22.34 -1.81 3.36
CA GLN A 49 23.66 -1.40 2.89
C GLN A 49 23.83 0.13 2.95
N MET A 50 22.87 0.90 2.46
CA MET A 50 22.94 2.37 2.50
C MET A 50 22.96 2.90 3.93
N LEU A 51 22.18 2.32 4.85
CA LEU A 51 22.21 2.69 6.27
C LEU A 51 23.57 2.37 6.90
N ARG A 52 24.16 1.22 6.56
CA ARG A 52 25.50 0.81 7.02
C ARG A 52 26.58 1.76 6.51
N ASP A 53 26.57 2.06 5.23
CA ASP A 53 27.56 2.93 4.59
C ASP A 53 27.46 4.36 5.13
N GLN A 54 26.24 4.86 5.35
CA GLN A 54 26.01 6.17 5.96
C GLN A 54 26.57 6.22 7.39
N LYS A 55 26.28 5.21 8.21
CA LYS A 55 26.80 5.12 9.59
C LYS A 55 28.32 5.04 9.63
N ALA A 56 28.94 4.29 8.71
CA ALA A 56 30.39 4.12 8.66
C ALA A 56 31.11 5.39 8.17
N SER A 57 30.55 6.08 7.18
CA SER A 57 31.17 7.25 6.56
C SER A 57 30.94 8.55 7.34
N ASN A 58 29.75 8.76 7.92
CA ASN A 58 29.42 9.99 8.63
C ASN A 58 28.38 9.75 9.74
N PRO A 59 28.76 9.12 10.87
CA PRO A 59 27.83 8.69 11.92
C PRO A 59 27.08 9.84 12.61
N SER A 60 27.55 11.08 12.49
CA SER A 60 26.89 12.26 13.07
C SER A 60 25.86 12.92 12.14
N LYS A 61 25.90 12.64 10.83
CA LYS A 61 24.88 13.12 9.88
C LYS A 61 23.62 12.27 10.05
N PRO A 62 22.41 12.86 10.19
CA PRO A 62 21.17 12.10 10.14
C PRO A 62 20.89 11.60 8.71
N TRP A 63 20.04 10.59 8.58
CA TRP A 63 19.62 10.05 7.29
C TRP A 63 18.11 10.21 7.08
N TYR A 64 17.72 10.24 5.80
CA TYR A 64 16.33 10.14 5.36
C TYR A 64 16.22 9.00 4.34
N MET A 65 15.32 8.06 4.60
CA MET A 65 15.04 6.94 3.72
C MET A 65 13.59 7.00 3.28
N TRP A 66 13.38 6.92 1.97
CA TRP A 66 12.07 6.73 1.37
C TRP A 66 12.09 5.35 0.73
N TYR A 67 11.53 4.38 1.43
CA TYR A 67 11.53 2.97 1.04
C TYR A 67 10.16 2.63 0.44
N ASN A 68 10.12 2.32 -0.86
CA ASN A 68 8.90 2.03 -1.60
C ASN A 68 9.02 0.65 -2.25
N PRO A 69 8.56 -0.43 -1.60
CA PRO A 69 8.52 -1.74 -2.23
C PRO A 69 7.43 -1.79 -3.30
N GLY A 70 7.52 -2.73 -4.24
CA GLY A 70 6.46 -2.99 -5.23
C GLY A 70 5.26 -3.78 -4.66
N ALA A 71 5.17 -3.90 -3.34
CA ALA A 71 4.26 -4.80 -2.65
C ALA A 71 2.80 -4.53 -2.96
N ASN A 72 2.04 -5.60 -3.21
CA ASN A 72 0.59 -5.58 -3.41
C ASN A 72 0.11 -4.73 -4.61
N HIS A 73 1.01 -4.16 -5.41
CA HIS A 73 0.74 -3.76 -6.78
C HIS A 73 0.83 -4.98 -7.69
N ALA A 74 0.12 -4.95 -8.82
CA ALA A 74 0.38 -5.91 -9.86
C ALA A 74 1.76 -5.66 -10.51
N PRO A 75 2.46 -6.72 -10.95
CA PRO A 75 2.06 -8.11 -10.83
C PRO A 75 2.23 -8.62 -9.39
N LEU A 76 1.24 -9.39 -8.90
CA LEU A 76 1.23 -9.93 -7.53
C LEU A 76 2.19 -11.11 -7.41
N HIS A 77 3.48 -10.80 -7.42
CA HIS A 77 4.59 -11.74 -7.40
C HIS A 77 5.10 -11.97 -5.99
N ALA A 78 5.26 -13.24 -5.60
CA ALA A 78 5.81 -13.61 -4.31
C ALA A 78 6.40 -15.02 -4.36
N PRO A 79 7.38 -15.36 -3.50
CA PRO A 79 7.88 -16.73 -3.40
C PRO A 79 6.75 -17.71 -3.08
N LYS A 80 6.79 -18.87 -3.73
CA LYS A 80 5.70 -19.86 -3.67
C LYS A 80 5.38 -20.29 -2.24
N GLU A 81 6.40 -20.45 -1.40
CA GLU A 81 6.28 -20.82 0.00
C GLU A 81 5.56 -19.78 0.85
N TYR A 82 5.50 -18.51 0.42
CA TYR A 82 4.67 -17.48 1.07
C TYR A 82 3.23 -17.54 0.58
N ILE A 83 3.02 -17.68 -0.73
CA ILE A 83 1.67 -17.83 -1.30
C ILE A 83 0.97 -19.06 -0.72
N ASP A 84 1.67 -20.19 -0.63
CA ASP A 84 1.09 -21.46 -0.20
C ASP A 84 0.70 -21.49 1.30
N LYS A 85 1.19 -20.56 2.13
CA LYS A 85 0.73 -20.39 3.53
C LYS A 85 -0.76 -20.04 3.61
N TYR A 86 -1.26 -19.35 2.58
CA TYR A 86 -2.63 -18.85 2.53
C TYR A 86 -3.60 -19.81 1.84
N LYS A 87 -3.14 -21.00 1.44
CA LYS A 87 -3.95 -21.97 0.70
C LYS A 87 -5.29 -22.25 1.40
N GLY A 88 -6.39 -21.94 0.71
CA GLY A 88 -7.75 -22.17 1.17
C GLY A 88 -8.27 -21.16 2.20
N MET A 89 -7.49 -20.14 2.58
CA MET A 89 -7.94 -19.10 3.51
C MET A 89 -8.95 -18.13 2.90
N PHE A 90 -9.11 -18.15 1.57
CA PHE A 90 -9.97 -17.25 0.80
C PHE A 90 -11.12 -17.98 0.08
N ASP A 91 -11.33 -19.26 0.35
CA ASP A 91 -12.33 -20.11 -0.34
C ASP A 91 -13.79 -19.70 -0.05
N ASP A 92 -14.01 -19.05 1.10
CA ASP A 92 -15.34 -18.56 1.50
C ASP A 92 -15.76 -17.28 0.73
N GLY A 93 -14.82 -16.63 0.02
CA GLY A 93 -15.11 -15.50 -0.86
C GLY A 93 -15.06 -14.12 -0.22
N TYR A 94 -15.18 -13.08 -1.07
CA TYR A 94 -15.05 -11.70 -0.60
C TYR A 94 -16.19 -11.28 0.32
N GLU A 95 -17.46 -11.62 0.09
CA GLU A 95 -18.55 -11.26 1.02
C GLU A 95 -18.28 -11.78 2.44
N ALA A 96 -17.89 -13.05 2.58
CA ALA A 96 -17.55 -13.65 3.87
C ALA A 96 -16.32 -12.98 4.51
N TYR A 97 -15.29 -12.66 3.72
CA TYR A 97 -14.13 -11.90 4.20
C TYR A 97 -14.54 -10.52 4.75
N ARG A 98 -15.46 -9.81 4.06
CA ARG A 98 -15.91 -8.48 4.48
C ARG A 98 -16.59 -8.53 5.85
N GLU A 99 -17.47 -9.50 6.06
CA GLU A 99 -18.11 -9.72 7.37
C GLU A 99 -17.07 -10.00 8.45
N TRP A 100 -16.14 -10.93 8.17
CA TRP A 100 -15.06 -11.31 9.08
C TRP A 100 -14.14 -10.13 9.44
N VAL A 101 -13.71 -9.33 8.47
CA VAL A 101 -12.73 -8.25 8.71
C VAL A 101 -13.37 -7.06 9.40
N LEU A 102 -14.62 -6.71 9.08
CA LEU A 102 -15.31 -5.57 9.70
C LEU A 102 -15.50 -5.79 11.20
N GLU A 103 -15.98 -6.98 11.60
CA GLU A 103 -16.13 -7.34 13.02
C GLU A 103 -14.80 -7.15 13.76
N ARG A 104 -13.69 -7.68 13.21
CA ARG A 104 -12.37 -7.60 13.85
C ARG A 104 -11.80 -6.19 13.88
N MET A 105 -12.05 -5.36 12.87
CA MET A 105 -11.65 -3.95 12.89
C MET A 105 -12.38 -3.18 13.99
N ILE A 106 -13.67 -3.47 14.20
CA ILE A 106 -14.45 -2.88 15.30
C ILE A 106 -13.95 -3.39 16.66
N GLU A 107 -13.75 -4.70 16.81
CA GLU A 107 -13.22 -5.32 18.05
C GLU A 107 -11.85 -4.74 18.45
N ARG A 108 -11.01 -4.43 17.46
CA ARG A 108 -9.68 -3.84 17.68
C ARG A 108 -9.71 -2.32 17.83
N GLY A 109 -10.87 -1.68 17.68
CA GLY A 109 -11.04 -0.22 17.77
C GLY A 109 -10.51 0.55 16.56
N VAL A 110 -10.19 -0.12 15.45
CA VAL A 110 -9.78 0.55 14.19
C VAL A 110 -10.96 1.33 13.61
N LEU A 111 -12.16 0.78 13.75
CA LEU A 111 -13.41 1.41 13.33
C LEU A 111 -14.36 1.60 14.52
N PRO A 112 -15.19 2.66 14.52
CA PRO A 112 -16.19 2.87 15.57
C PRO A 112 -17.20 1.72 15.67
N GLU A 113 -17.73 1.51 16.88
CA GLU A 113 -18.88 0.62 17.09
C GLU A 113 -20.07 1.04 16.22
N GLY A 114 -20.78 0.06 15.65
CA GLY A 114 -21.93 0.30 14.79
C GLY A 114 -21.59 0.71 13.35
N THR A 115 -20.31 0.67 12.95
CA THR A 115 -19.93 0.88 11.54
C THR A 115 -20.63 -0.13 10.64
N GLU A 116 -21.37 0.36 9.64
CA GLU A 116 -22.15 -0.48 8.72
C GLU A 116 -21.34 -0.92 7.49
N MET A 117 -21.69 -2.09 6.95
CA MET A 117 -21.14 -2.60 5.70
C MET A 117 -21.69 -1.83 4.49
N THR A 118 -20.82 -1.35 3.61
CA THR A 118 -21.25 -0.72 2.36
C THR A 118 -21.59 -1.76 1.28
N PRO A 119 -22.47 -1.45 0.31
CA PRO A 119 -22.73 -2.34 -0.81
C PRO A 119 -21.48 -2.50 -1.71
N LEU A 120 -21.30 -3.69 -2.30
CA LEU A 120 -20.18 -3.98 -3.21
C LEU A 120 -20.23 -3.13 -4.50
N ASN A 121 -21.43 -2.82 -4.99
CA ASN A 121 -21.66 -1.96 -6.15
C ASN A 121 -22.44 -0.71 -5.71
N PRO A 122 -21.78 0.30 -5.12
CA PRO A 122 -22.46 1.48 -4.54
C PRO A 122 -22.89 2.52 -5.58
N LEU A 123 -22.39 2.44 -6.81
CA LEU A 123 -22.67 3.43 -7.86
C LEU A 123 -23.98 3.11 -8.61
N PRO A 124 -24.77 4.13 -8.99
CA PRO A 124 -25.89 3.97 -9.91
C PRO A 124 -25.44 3.38 -11.26
N GLU A 125 -26.30 2.58 -11.90
CA GLU A 125 -26.00 1.86 -13.14
C GLU A 125 -25.53 2.80 -14.26
N GLU A 126 -26.10 4.00 -14.35
CA GLU A 126 -25.75 5.02 -15.35
C GLU A 126 -24.38 5.68 -15.14
N MET A 127 -23.79 5.54 -13.95
CA MET A 127 -22.45 6.05 -13.61
C MET A 127 -21.43 4.94 -13.41
N ALA A 128 -21.87 3.70 -13.22
CA ALA A 128 -21.01 2.57 -12.98
C ALA A 128 -20.22 2.22 -14.24
N ASN A 129 -18.93 1.96 -14.06
CA ASN A 129 -18.11 1.36 -15.10
C ASN A 129 -18.25 -0.17 -15.02
N PRO A 130 -18.68 -0.86 -16.09
CA PRO A 130 -18.81 -2.33 -16.06
C PRO A 130 -17.52 -3.06 -15.71
N ALA A 131 -16.36 -2.49 -16.05
CA ALA A 131 -15.05 -3.05 -15.67
C ALA A 131 -14.77 -2.95 -14.16
N ASP A 132 -15.52 -2.14 -13.43
CA ASP A 132 -15.38 -1.95 -11.98
C ASP A 132 -16.49 -2.68 -11.19
N ALA A 133 -17.36 -3.43 -11.88
CA ALA A 133 -18.43 -4.18 -11.24
C ALA A 133 -17.88 -5.33 -10.38
N VAL A 134 -18.51 -5.57 -9.23
CA VAL A 134 -18.27 -6.74 -8.40
C VAL A 134 -19.39 -7.75 -8.65
N LEU A 135 -19.02 -8.94 -9.14
CA LEU A 135 -19.94 -10.07 -9.25
C LEU A 135 -20.27 -10.61 -7.84
N PRO A 136 -21.44 -11.17 -7.56
CA PRO A 136 -21.67 -11.86 -6.28
C PRO A 136 -20.90 -13.19 -6.21
N TRP A 137 -20.23 -13.50 -5.09
CA TRP A 137 -19.40 -14.71 -4.99
C TRP A 137 -20.20 -16.00 -5.27
N ASP A 138 -21.42 -16.08 -4.77
CA ASP A 138 -22.29 -17.25 -4.97
C ASP A 138 -22.79 -17.43 -6.41
N SER A 139 -22.63 -16.42 -7.26
CA SER A 139 -22.95 -16.52 -8.69
C SER A 139 -21.81 -17.10 -9.52
N LEU A 140 -20.60 -17.16 -8.95
CA LEU A 140 -19.40 -17.64 -9.63
C LEU A 140 -19.39 -19.16 -9.79
N SER A 141 -18.81 -19.61 -10.90
CA SER A 141 -18.46 -21.01 -11.14
C SER A 141 -17.33 -21.48 -10.20
N ASN A 142 -17.15 -22.79 -10.10
CA ASN A 142 -16.07 -23.36 -9.28
C ASN A 142 -14.67 -22.94 -9.78
N ASP A 143 -14.48 -22.81 -11.10
CA ASP A 143 -13.20 -22.39 -11.67
C ASP A 143 -12.91 -20.92 -11.32
N GLU A 144 -13.92 -20.04 -11.42
CA GLU A 144 -13.80 -18.64 -10.99
C GLU A 144 -13.46 -18.54 -9.49
N LYS A 145 -14.18 -19.26 -8.63
CA LYS A 145 -13.90 -19.28 -7.18
C LYS A 145 -12.48 -19.73 -6.88
N ALA A 146 -12.02 -20.82 -7.49
CA ALA A 146 -10.67 -21.35 -7.32
C ALA A 146 -9.60 -20.36 -7.79
N LEU A 147 -9.81 -19.76 -8.97
CA LEU A 147 -8.90 -18.76 -9.53
C LEU A 147 -8.81 -17.51 -8.65
N PHE A 148 -9.96 -16.97 -8.24
CA PHE A 148 -10.02 -15.72 -7.49
C PHE A 148 -9.45 -15.90 -6.08
N ALA A 149 -9.72 -17.04 -5.43
CA ALA A 149 -9.08 -17.38 -4.15
C ALA A 149 -7.55 -17.45 -4.30
N ARG A 150 -7.05 -18.12 -5.34
CA ARG A 150 -5.61 -18.22 -5.60
C ARG A 150 -4.95 -16.87 -5.87
N MET A 151 -5.64 -15.94 -6.52
CA MET A 151 -5.15 -14.56 -6.70
C MET A 151 -5.07 -13.80 -5.36
N ALA A 152 -6.04 -14.00 -4.45
CA ALA A 152 -5.99 -13.42 -3.10
C ALA A 152 -4.88 -14.05 -2.23
N GLU A 153 -4.62 -15.35 -2.37
CA GLU A 153 -3.47 -16.02 -1.74
C GLU A 153 -2.15 -15.40 -2.20
N ALA A 154 -2.02 -15.11 -3.50
CA ALA A 154 -0.83 -14.44 -4.04
C ALA A 154 -0.67 -13.02 -3.49
N PHE A 155 -1.77 -12.27 -3.39
CA PHE A 155 -1.77 -10.95 -2.74
C PHE A 155 -1.32 -11.03 -1.29
N ALA A 156 -1.87 -11.96 -0.50
CA ALA A 156 -1.51 -12.13 0.91
C ALA A 156 -0.06 -12.59 1.10
N GLY A 157 0.40 -13.55 0.28
CA GLY A 157 1.78 -14.01 0.28
C GLY A 157 2.78 -12.89 -0.05
N PHE A 158 2.44 -12.02 -1.02
CA PHE A 158 3.28 -10.87 -1.37
C PHE A 158 3.34 -9.83 -0.23
N SER A 159 2.21 -9.63 0.45
CA SER A 159 2.13 -8.75 1.62
C SER A 159 3.02 -9.25 2.75
N GLU A 160 2.90 -10.52 3.15
CA GLU A 160 3.73 -11.11 4.20
C GLU A 160 5.21 -11.13 3.83
N TYR A 161 5.56 -11.49 2.58
CA TYR A 161 6.95 -11.51 2.15
C TYR A 161 7.59 -10.12 2.25
N THR A 162 6.87 -9.08 1.81
CA THR A 162 7.36 -7.71 1.92
C THR A 162 7.49 -7.28 3.39
N ASP A 163 6.53 -7.61 4.25
CA ASP A 163 6.60 -7.32 5.69
C ASP A 163 7.83 -7.96 6.34
N VAL A 164 8.16 -9.21 5.99
CA VAL A 164 9.39 -9.88 6.44
C VAL A 164 10.64 -9.12 6.00
N GLU A 165 10.71 -8.66 4.75
CA GLU A 165 11.86 -7.90 4.25
C GLU A 165 11.98 -6.51 4.90
N ILE A 166 10.86 -5.86 5.20
CA ILE A 166 10.85 -4.62 6.00
C ILE A 166 11.31 -4.90 7.43
N GLY A 167 10.89 -6.02 8.02
CA GLY A 167 11.34 -6.50 9.33
C GLY A 167 12.85 -6.56 9.43
N ARG A 168 13.56 -7.02 8.39
CA ARG A 168 15.04 -7.04 8.35
C ARG A 168 15.66 -5.64 8.45
N ILE A 169 15.01 -4.61 7.91
CA ILE A 169 15.46 -3.22 8.03
C ILE A 169 15.26 -2.74 9.47
N ILE A 170 14.10 -3.06 10.07
CA ILE A 170 13.81 -2.73 11.46
C ILE A 170 14.80 -3.42 12.40
N ASP A 171 15.03 -4.73 12.25
CA ASP A 171 16.00 -5.50 13.01
C ASP A 171 17.39 -4.86 12.94
N TYR A 172 17.83 -4.44 11.75
CA TYR A 172 19.10 -3.73 11.59
C TYR A 172 19.14 -2.39 12.37
N LEU A 173 18.05 -1.63 12.40
CA LEU A 173 17.96 -0.40 13.19
C LEU A 173 18.01 -0.68 14.70
N GLU A 174 17.42 -1.79 15.15
CA GLU A 174 17.49 -2.23 16.55
C GLU A 174 18.92 -2.67 16.93
N GLU A 175 19.52 -3.57 16.13
CA GLU A 175 20.87 -4.10 16.33
C GLU A 175 21.93 -2.99 16.36
N THR A 176 21.73 -1.93 15.57
CA THR A 176 22.66 -0.78 15.50
C THR A 176 22.31 0.37 16.46
N GLY A 177 21.29 0.19 17.31
CA GLY A 177 20.88 1.18 18.32
C GLY A 177 20.33 2.48 17.71
N GLN A 178 19.76 2.41 16.51
CA GLN A 178 19.20 3.55 15.77
C GLN A 178 17.67 3.67 15.91
N ILE A 179 16.98 2.56 16.23
CA ILE A 179 15.52 2.49 16.25
C ILE A 179 14.88 3.57 17.13
N ASP A 180 15.43 3.81 18.33
CA ASP A 180 14.81 4.73 19.30
C ASP A 180 14.66 6.15 18.75
N ASN A 181 15.67 6.63 18.02
CA ASN A 181 15.71 7.97 17.45
C ASN A 181 15.34 7.99 15.96
N THR A 182 14.65 6.96 15.47
CA THR A 182 14.13 6.92 14.09
C THR A 182 12.64 7.18 14.11
N LEU A 183 12.19 8.20 13.37
CA LEU A 183 10.77 8.42 13.09
C LEU A 183 10.39 7.63 11.83
N ILE A 184 9.50 6.66 12.00
CA ILE A 184 9.04 5.76 10.96
C ILE A 184 7.58 6.08 10.65
N PHE A 185 7.29 6.29 9.37
CA PHE A 185 5.94 6.29 8.82
C PHE A 185 5.80 5.03 7.95
N TYR A 186 4.75 4.26 8.18
CA TYR A 186 4.39 3.10 7.35
C TYR A 186 2.95 3.28 6.87
N ALA A 187 2.78 3.33 5.55
CA ALA A 187 1.48 3.52 4.92
C ALA A 187 1.43 2.89 3.53
N ALA A 188 0.22 2.57 3.08
CA ALA A 188 -0.05 2.35 1.66
C ALA A 188 -0.15 3.70 0.93
N ASP A 189 0.03 3.69 -0.39
CA ASP A 189 -0.02 4.88 -1.23
C ASP A 189 -1.43 5.21 -1.75
N ASN A 190 -2.31 4.20 -1.79
CA ASN A 190 -3.75 4.28 -2.07
C ASN A 190 -4.45 2.99 -1.65
N GLY A 191 -5.79 3.01 -1.67
CA GLY A 191 -6.59 1.81 -1.44
C GLY A 191 -6.41 0.75 -2.53
N THR A 192 -6.88 -0.47 -2.27
CA THR A 192 -6.61 -1.65 -3.12
C THR A 192 -6.88 -1.42 -4.61
N SER A 193 -6.03 -1.91 -5.51
CA SER A 193 -6.26 -1.76 -6.94
C SER A 193 -7.43 -2.62 -7.43
N GLY A 194 -8.28 -2.05 -8.30
CA GLY A 194 -9.37 -2.75 -9.00
C GLY A 194 -9.13 -2.92 -10.50
N GLU A 195 -7.88 -2.79 -10.96
CA GLU A 195 -7.52 -2.82 -12.39
C GLU A 195 -7.52 -4.23 -13.01
N GLY A 196 -7.76 -5.27 -12.19
CA GLY A 196 -7.97 -6.65 -12.66
C GLY A 196 -9.38 -6.94 -13.18
N THR A 197 -10.30 -5.97 -13.18
CA THR A 197 -11.69 -6.13 -13.67
C THR A 197 -12.50 -7.17 -12.86
N PRO A 198 -13.76 -7.51 -13.22
CA PRO A 198 -14.56 -8.47 -12.44
C PRO A 198 -13.95 -9.88 -12.32
N THR A 199 -13.03 -10.25 -13.21
CA THR A 199 -12.49 -11.62 -13.32
C THR A 199 -11.04 -11.78 -12.88
N GLY A 200 -10.36 -10.70 -12.51
CA GLY A 200 -8.90 -10.72 -12.35
C GLY A 200 -8.19 -10.98 -13.68
N SER A 201 -6.86 -11.06 -13.61
CA SER A 201 -6.04 -11.31 -14.79
C SER A 201 -4.77 -12.07 -14.42
N VAL A 202 -4.30 -12.93 -15.33
CA VAL A 202 -2.92 -13.45 -15.26
C VAL A 202 -1.93 -12.53 -15.97
N ASN A 203 -2.41 -11.48 -16.66
CA ASN A 203 -1.59 -10.47 -17.31
C ASN A 203 -2.29 -9.10 -17.36
N GLU A 204 -1.99 -8.23 -16.41
CA GLU A 204 -2.57 -6.89 -16.28
C GLU A 204 -2.40 -6.02 -17.53
N ASN A 205 -1.38 -6.27 -18.37
CA ASN A 205 -1.25 -5.55 -19.63
C ASN A 205 -2.47 -5.71 -20.54
N LYS A 206 -3.29 -6.76 -20.36
CA LYS A 206 -4.60 -6.91 -21.02
C LYS A 206 -5.52 -5.74 -20.69
N PHE A 207 -5.60 -5.31 -19.43
CA PHE A 207 -6.40 -4.16 -19.00
C PHE A 207 -5.96 -2.87 -19.70
N PHE A 208 -4.67 -2.55 -19.68
CA PHE A 208 -4.13 -1.33 -20.32
C PHE A 208 -4.33 -1.30 -21.84
N ASN A 209 -4.48 -2.47 -22.48
CA ASN A 209 -4.72 -2.60 -23.91
C ASN A 209 -6.19 -2.87 -24.26
N ASN A 210 -7.10 -2.82 -23.28
CA ASN A 210 -8.53 -3.12 -23.44
C ASN A 210 -8.78 -4.49 -24.09
N TYR A 211 -7.94 -5.47 -23.75
CA TYR A 211 -8.05 -6.86 -24.17
C TYR A 211 -8.77 -7.66 -23.08
N PRO A 212 -9.79 -8.47 -23.42
CA PRO A 212 -10.56 -9.20 -22.42
C PRO A 212 -9.74 -10.35 -21.81
N ASP A 213 -9.99 -10.63 -20.53
CA ASP A 213 -9.53 -11.85 -19.87
C ASP A 213 -10.42 -13.05 -20.21
N ASP A 214 -9.85 -14.25 -20.11
CA ASP A 214 -10.54 -15.52 -20.30
C ASP A 214 -10.24 -16.45 -19.12
N ILE A 215 -11.29 -16.90 -18.43
CA ILE A 215 -11.14 -17.76 -17.24
C ILE A 215 -10.39 -19.04 -17.60
N LYS A 216 -10.66 -19.63 -18.78
CA LYS A 216 -10.01 -20.88 -19.18
C LYS A 216 -8.50 -20.69 -19.38
N GLU A 217 -8.09 -19.63 -20.06
CA GLU A 217 -6.68 -19.24 -20.18
C GLU A 217 -6.05 -19.01 -18.79
N ASN A 218 -6.73 -18.25 -17.93
CA ASN A 218 -6.21 -17.91 -16.61
C ASN A 218 -6.02 -19.15 -15.71
N MET A 219 -6.89 -20.15 -15.84
CA MET A 219 -6.78 -21.43 -15.13
C MET A 219 -5.52 -22.24 -15.50
N GLU A 220 -4.93 -22.04 -16.68
CA GLU A 220 -3.66 -22.70 -17.07
C GLU A 220 -2.46 -22.24 -16.21
N TYR A 221 -2.62 -21.16 -15.46
CA TYR A 221 -1.60 -20.57 -14.59
C TYR A 221 -1.93 -20.67 -13.10
N LEU A 222 -3.01 -21.36 -12.71
CA LEU A 222 -3.47 -21.43 -11.31
C LEU A 222 -2.33 -21.81 -10.33
N ASP A 223 -1.62 -22.91 -10.62
CA ASP A 223 -0.52 -23.41 -9.78
C ASP A 223 0.76 -22.55 -9.85
N ARG A 224 0.83 -21.65 -10.84
CA ARG A 224 1.96 -20.79 -11.17
C ARG A 224 1.68 -19.31 -10.88
N MET A 225 0.54 -19.02 -10.25
CA MET A 225 0.14 -17.67 -9.86
C MET A 225 1.20 -17.01 -8.99
N GLY A 226 1.61 -15.79 -9.35
CA GLY A 226 2.64 -15.02 -8.64
C GLY A 226 4.09 -15.40 -9.00
N SER A 227 4.29 -16.32 -9.93
CA SER A 227 5.64 -16.68 -10.43
C SER A 227 6.05 -15.83 -11.64
N VAL A 228 7.23 -16.13 -12.19
CA VAL A 228 7.75 -15.54 -13.43
C VAL A 228 6.84 -15.74 -14.65
N ASP A 229 5.91 -16.70 -14.60
CA ASP A 229 5.02 -17.04 -15.71
C ASP A 229 3.77 -16.15 -15.79
N THR A 230 3.52 -15.28 -14.80
CA THR A 230 2.34 -14.42 -14.76
C THR A 230 2.71 -12.94 -14.61
N TYR A 231 1.78 -12.07 -14.95
CA TYR A 231 1.79 -10.65 -14.59
C TYR A 231 0.42 -10.30 -13.97
N ASN A 232 0.09 -10.96 -12.85
CA ASN A 232 -1.29 -11.14 -12.41
C ASN A 232 -1.84 -10.02 -11.54
N HIS A 233 -3.17 -9.87 -11.56
CA HIS A 233 -3.96 -8.93 -10.76
C HIS A 233 -5.24 -9.62 -10.23
N ILE A 234 -5.68 -9.23 -9.03
CA ILE A 234 -6.93 -9.72 -8.39
C ILE A 234 -8.21 -9.17 -9.05
N PRO A 235 -9.35 -9.87 -8.97
CA PRO A 235 -10.65 -9.32 -9.37
C PRO A 235 -11.11 -8.16 -8.46
N THR A 236 -11.98 -7.31 -8.98
CA THR A 236 -12.62 -6.19 -8.25
C THR A 236 -13.32 -6.62 -6.97
N GLY A 237 -13.82 -7.86 -6.89
CA GLY A 237 -14.40 -8.41 -5.66
C GLY A 237 -13.42 -8.40 -4.48
N TRP A 238 -12.17 -8.83 -4.70
CA TRP A 238 -11.14 -8.75 -3.67
C TRP A 238 -10.65 -7.32 -3.43
N ALA A 239 -10.61 -6.47 -4.46
CA ALA A 239 -10.31 -5.05 -4.28
C ALA A 239 -11.31 -4.37 -3.33
N ALA A 240 -12.61 -4.60 -3.53
CA ALA A 240 -13.65 -4.11 -2.64
C ALA A 240 -13.60 -4.77 -1.25
N ALA A 241 -13.23 -6.05 -1.18
CA ALA A 241 -13.10 -6.77 0.09
C ALA A 241 -11.99 -6.19 0.97
N PHE A 242 -10.81 -5.96 0.40
CA PHE A 242 -9.65 -5.41 1.10
C PHE A 242 -9.78 -3.92 1.41
N SER A 243 -10.69 -3.21 0.73
CA SER A 243 -11.09 -1.83 1.07
C SER A 243 -12.26 -1.72 2.08
N THR A 244 -12.67 -2.83 2.71
CA THR A 244 -13.78 -2.84 3.68
C THR A 244 -13.54 -1.89 4.86
N PRO A 245 -14.60 -1.21 5.35
CA PRO A 245 -15.99 -1.22 4.89
C PRO A 245 -16.27 -0.16 3.84
N PHE A 246 -15.26 0.51 3.31
CA PHE A 246 -15.46 1.69 2.50
C PHE A 246 -15.99 1.35 1.10
N GLN A 247 -16.63 2.35 0.48
CA GLN A 247 -17.09 2.27 -0.90
C GLN A 247 -15.90 2.33 -1.86
N MET A 248 -15.99 1.54 -2.93
CA MET A 248 -15.02 1.50 -4.04
C MET A 248 -13.58 1.20 -3.58
N PHE A 249 -12.63 1.47 -4.45
CA PHE A 249 -11.22 1.09 -4.35
C PHE A 249 -10.34 2.15 -5.07
N LYS A 250 -9.06 1.87 -5.38
CA LYS A 250 -8.15 2.75 -6.16
C LYS A 250 -8.85 3.45 -7.32
N ARG A 251 -8.41 4.67 -7.67
CA ARG A 251 -8.94 5.58 -8.72
C ARG A 251 -10.17 6.41 -8.33
N TYR A 252 -10.91 6.03 -7.28
CA TYR A 252 -12.11 6.74 -6.84
C TYR A 252 -11.83 7.69 -5.67
N SER A 253 -11.37 8.90 -5.97
CA SER A 253 -10.89 9.84 -4.93
C SER A 253 -11.98 10.41 -4.03
N GLN A 254 -13.25 10.28 -4.42
CA GLN A 254 -14.38 10.72 -3.62
C GLN A 254 -14.72 9.74 -2.49
N PHE A 255 -14.33 8.47 -2.62
CA PHE A 255 -14.65 7.44 -1.64
C PHE A 255 -13.43 7.07 -0.80
N SER A 256 -13.68 6.66 0.44
CA SER A 256 -12.61 6.24 1.36
C SER A 256 -11.96 4.92 0.95
N GLY A 257 -12.60 4.07 0.14
CA GLY A 257 -11.98 2.83 -0.32
C GLY A 257 -10.80 3.03 -1.26
N GLY A 258 -10.67 4.22 -1.87
CA GLY A 258 -9.51 4.63 -2.66
C GLY A 258 -8.62 5.69 -2.00
N THR A 259 -8.95 6.17 -0.80
CA THR A 259 -8.26 7.33 -0.17
C THR A 259 -7.97 7.19 1.33
N CYS A 260 -8.45 6.13 1.98
CA CYS A 260 -8.27 5.90 3.40
C CYS A 260 -7.41 4.66 3.61
N ASP A 261 -6.13 4.91 3.86
CA ASP A 261 -5.11 3.88 4.04
C ASP A 261 -4.62 3.87 5.49
N PRO A 262 -4.16 2.73 6.00
CA PRO A 262 -3.56 2.67 7.33
C PRO A 262 -2.27 3.51 7.34
N LEU A 263 -2.08 4.29 8.39
CA LEU A 263 -0.83 4.98 8.69
C LEU A 263 -0.38 4.58 10.10
N VAL A 264 0.80 3.97 10.19
CA VAL A 264 1.48 3.70 11.46
C VAL A 264 2.62 4.71 11.60
N ILE A 265 2.69 5.36 12.76
CA ILE A 265 3.78 6.27 13.11
C ILE A 265 4.48 5.72 14.36
N SER A 266 5.78 5.47 14.26
CA SER A 266 6.61 5.01 15.36
C SER A 266 7.81 5.92 15.54
N TRP A 267 8.04 6.38 16.76
CA TRP A 267 9.25 7.10 17.14
C TRP A 267 9.50 6.92 18.64
N PRO A 268 10.15 5.82 19.05
CA PRO A 268 10.15 5.38 20.45
C PRO A 268 10.69 6.42 21.44
N LYS A 269 11.62 7.30 21.01
CA LYS A 269 12.21 8.35 21.84
C LYS A 269 11.24 9.46 22.23
N ASP A 270 10.35 9.90 21.35
CA ASP A 270 9.50 11.09 21.59
C ASP A 270 8.00 10.75 21.68
N ILE A 271 7.53 9.72 20.96
CA ILE A 271 6.15 9.24 21.08
C ILE A 271 6.08 8.34 22.31
N LYS A 272 5.20 8.64 23.26
CA LYS A 272 4.96 7.79 24.45
C LYS A 272 3.91 6.70 24.24
N ALA A 273 2.96 6.95 23.35
CA ALA A 273 1.91 6.01 23.02
C ALA A 273 2.49 4.68 22.49
N ARG A 274 1.89 3.55 22.89
CA ARG A 274 2.32 2.20 22.45
C ARG A 274 1.10 1.39 22.03
N GLY A 275 0.95 1.21 20.71
CA GLY A 275 -0.17 0.45 20.14
C GLY A 275 -1.54 1.14 20.27
N GLU A 276 -1.56 2.46 20.52
CA GLU A 276 -2.81 3.24 20.61
C GLU A 276 -3.32 3.62 19.22
N ILE A 277 -4.64 3.55 19.04
CA ILE A 277 -5.32 3.96 17.81
C ILE A 277 -5.74 5.42 17.91
N ARG A 278 -5.61 6.16 16.81
CA ARG A 278 -5.89 7.58 16.71
C ARG A 278 -6.81 7.85 15.52
N HIS A 279 -7.89 8.59 15.75
CA HIS A 279 -8.93 8.86 14.75
C HIS A 279 -8.90 10.32 14.22
N GLN A 280 -7.89 11.10 14.59
CA GLN A 280 -7.72 12.44 14.04
C GLN A 280 -7.54 12.36 12.52
N TYR A 281 -8.27 13.20 11.81
CA TYR A 281 -8.25 13.18 10.35
C TYR A 281 -6.97 13.83 9.81
N HIS A 282 -6.26 13.08 8.97
CA HIS A 282 -5.02 13.47 8.33
C HIS A 282 -4.95 12.95 6.89
N HIS A 283 -4.03 13.51 6.11
CA HIS A 283 -3.79 13.17 4.72
C HIS A 283 -2.29 13.04 4.45
N SER A 284 -1.88 12.34 3.38
CA SER A 284 -0.47 12.11 3.04
C SER A 284 0.36 13.40 2.93
N CYS A 285 -0.25 14.52 2.54
CA CYS A 285 0.41 15.82 2.50
C CYS A 285 0.88 16.34 3.87
N ASP A 286 0.36 15.79 4.97
CA ASP A 286 0.73 16.14 6.35
C ASP A 286 2.07 15.50 6.76
N ILE A 287 2.55 14.46 6.05
CA ILE A 287 3.80 13.76 6.38
C ILE A 287 5.00 14.71 6.27
N ALA A 288 5.10 15.45 5.17
CA ALA A 288 6.21 16.39 4.96
C ALA A 288 6.21 17.51 6.01
N ALA A 289 5.03 18.06 6.36
CA ALA A 289 4.88 19.06 7.41
C ALA A 289 5.31 18.51 8.78
N THR A 290 4.97 17.25 9.07
CA THR A 290 5.35 16.57 10.30
C THR A 290 6.86 16.35 10.41
N ILE A 291 7.51 15.91 9.32
CA ILE A 291 8.97 15.72 9.28
C ILE A 291 9.69 17.05 9.54
N LEU A 292 9.25 18.14 8.91
CA LEU A 292 9.84 19.48 9.11
C LEU A 292 9.70 19.95 10.56
N ASP A 293 8.51 19.85 11.15
CA ASP A 293 8.27 20.18 12.57
C ASP A 293 9.15 19.35 13.51
N VAL A 294 9.20 18.03 13.32
CA VAL A 294 10.06 17.14 14.13
C VAL A 294 11.54 17.52 14.03
N CYS A 295 12.00 17.90 12.84
CA CYS A 295 13.36 18.37 12.63
C CYS A 295 13.62 19.81 13.10
N GLY A 296 12.59 20.55 13.54
CA GLY A 296 12.71 21.97 13.89
C GLY A 296 13.04 22.87 12.69
N LEU A 297 12.56 22.49 11.50
CA LEU A 297 12.77 23.19 10.25
C LEU A 297 11.48 23.87 9.79
N GLU A 298 11.62 25.06 9.21
CA GLU A 298 10.54 25.76 8.53
C GLU A 298 10.63 25.53 7.02
N MET A 299 9.48 25.45 6.34
CA MET A 299 9.45 25.46 4.88
C MET A 299 9.93 26.83 4.40
N PRO A 300 10.98 26.92 3.57
CA PRO A 300 11.49 28.21 3.12
C PRO A 300 10.51 28.86 2.13
N ASP A 301 10.31 30.18 2.26
CA ASP A 301 9.55 30.96 1.27
C ASP A 301 10.23 30.97 -0.11
N VAL A 302 11.56 30.90 -0.13
CA VAL A 302 12.38 30.89 -1.34
C VAL A 302 13.48 29.83 -1.21
N TYR A 303 13.58 28.95 -2.19
CA TYR A 303 14.66 27.96 -2.29
C TYR A 303 15.40 28.09 -3.61
N ARG A 304 16.72 28.34 -3.54
CA ARG A 304 17.61 28.53 -4.71
C ARG A 304 17.09 29.57 -5.73
N GLY A 305 16.45 30.64 -5.23
CA GLY A 305 15.92 31.73 -6.04
C GLY A 305 14.50 31.52 -6.58
N PHE A 306 13.83 30.43 -6.22
CA PHE A 306 12.43 30.17 -6.60
C PHE A 306 11.50 30.32 -5.40
N GLU A 307 10.42 31.09 -5.55
CA GLU A 307 9.34 31.14 -4.58
C GLU A 307 8.71 29.76 -4.43
N GLN A 308 8.47 29.35 -3.19
CA GLN A 308 7.87 28.05 -2.88
C GLN A 308 6.37 28.20 -2.63
N TYR A 309 5.63 27.16 -3.01
CA TYR A 309 4.24 27.05 -2.58
C TYR A 309 4.21 26.68 -1.09
N PRO A 310 3.32 27.31 -0.29
CA PRO A 310 3.13 26.91 1.10
C PRO A 310 2.77 25.43 1.21
N LEU A 311 3.19 24.79 2.31
CA LEU A 311 2.79 23.43 2.60
C LEU A 311 1.26 23.34 2.64
N SER A 312 0.70 22.38 1.91
CA SER A 312 -0.74 22.10 1.94
C SER A 312 -1.17 21.27 3.15
N GLY A 313 -0.20 20.63 3.82
CA GLY A 313 -0.42 19.81 5.00
C GLY A 313 -0.13 20.55 6.30
N ILE A 314 -0.60 19.98 7.40
CA ILE A 314 -0.29 20.41 8.76
C ILE A 314 0.49 19.32 9.49
N SER A 315 1.26 19.67 10.51
CA SER A 315 2.00 18.66 11.30
C SER A 315 1.05 17.77 12.10
N MET A 316 1.31 16.45 12.07
CA MET A 316 0.66 15.45 12.92
C MET A 316 1.24 15.42 14.34
N ARG A 317 2.32 16.15 14.63
CA ARG A 317 3.06 16.05 15.90
C ARG A 317 2.19 16.29 17.13
N TYR A 318 1.20 17.18 17.05
CA TYR A 318 0.27 17.42 18.15
C TYR A 318 -0.42 16.12 18.61
N SER A 319 -0.67 15.19 17.68
CA SER A 319 -1.33 13.92 17.97
C SER A 319 -0.45 12.96 18.77
N PHE A 320 0.86 13.17 18.88
CA PHE A 320 1.77 12.19 19.50
C PHE A 320 1.58 12.09 21.02
N ASP A 321 1.27 13.20 21.68
CA ASP A 321 1.13 13.31 23.14
C ASP A 321 -0.31 13.59 23.60
N THR A 322 -1.23 13.91 22.69
CA THR A 322 -2.63 14.15 23.06
C THR A 322 -3.37 12.85 23.32
N ALA A 323 -4.51 12.96 24.01
CA ALA A 323 -5.44 11.85 24.16
C ALA A 323 -5.87 11.30 22.77
N PRO A 324 -6.09 9.99 22.62
CA PRO A 324 -6.52 9.36 21.37
C PRO A 324 -7.73 10.01 20.68
N ASP A 325 -8.65 10.58 21.47
CA ASP A 325 -9.88 11.24 21.04
C ASP A 325 -9.78 12.77 20.97
N ALA A 326 -8.57 13.34 21.09
CA ALA A 326 -8.37 14.77 20.96
C ALA A 326 -8.87 15.29 19.60
N PRO A 327 -9.40 16.53 19.52
CA PRO A 327 -9.93 17.07 18.27
C PRO A 327 -8.89 17.10 17.14
N THR A 328 -9.36 16.80 15.93
CA THR A 328 -8.59 17.00 14.70
C THR A 328 -8.22 18.48 14.53
N GLN A 329 -6.96 18.77 14.17
CA GLN A 329 -6.53 20.15 13.84
C GLN A 329 -6.64 20.51 12.36
N LYS A 330 -6.77 19.51 11.47
CA LYS A 330 -6.99 19.72 10.03
C LYS A 330 -8.44 20.11 9.80
N GLU A 331 -8.68 21.23 9.12
CA GLU A 331 -10.05 21.73 8.88
C GLU A 331 -10.60 21.29 7.53
N ARG A 332 -9.74 21.14 6.50
CA ARG A 332 -10.15 20.84 5.13
C ARG A 332 -9.12 20.01 4.37
N GLN A 333 -9.60 19.14 3.48
CA GLN A 333 -8.80 18.43 2.50
C GLN A 333 -9.60 18.20 1.21
N TYR A 334 -9.00 18.51 0.06
CA TYR A 334 -9.60 18.25 -1.25
C TYR A 334 -8.95 17.04 -1.91
N TYR A 335 -9.76 16.28 -2.64
CA TYR A 335 -9.37 15.09 -3.39
C TYR A 335 -9.85 15.21 -4.83
N ALA A 336 -8.99 14.88 -5.80
CA ALA A 336 -9.40 14.75 -7.19
C ALA A 336 -8.51 13.76 -7.95
N MET A 337 -9.15 12.85 -8.68
CA MET A 337 -8.49 11.93 -9.61
C MET A 337 -9.48 11.49 -10.69
N PHE A 338 -9.06 11.43 -11.96
CA PHE A 338 -9.89 10.95 -13.08
C PHE A 338 -11.33 11.50 -13.10
N SER A 339 -11.49 12.81 -12.87
CA SER A 339 -12.78 13.52 -12.75
C SER A 339 -13.63 13.23 -11.51
N THR A 340 -13.25 12.27 -10.67
CA THR A 340 -13.81 12.10 -9.33
C THR A 340 -13.31 13.20 -8.39
N ARG A 341 -14.13 13.60 -7.41
CA ARG A 341 -13.85 14.73 -6.50
C ARG A 341 -14.45 14.47 -5.13
N GLY A 342 -13.72 14.78 -4.07
CA GLY A 342 -14.20 14.75 -2.69
C GLY A 342 -13.64 15.93 -1.90
N ILE A 343 -14.35 16.35 -0.86
CA ILE A 343 -13.86 17.36 0.07
C ILE A 343 -14.20 16.93 1.47
N TRP A 344 -13.18 16.71 2.30
CA TRP A 344 -13.39 16.60 3.73
C TRP A 344 -13.35 18.00 4.34
N GLU A 345 -14.33 18.36 5.17
CA GLU A 345 -14.39 19.61 5.90
C GLU A 345 -15.07 19.42 7.26
N ASN A 346 -14.31 19.60 8.34
CA ASN A 346 -14.80 19.57 9.73
C ASN A 346 -15.67 18.33 10.05
N GLY A 347 -15.23 17.15 9.61
CA GLY A 347 -15.93 15.88 9.84
C GLY A 347 -16.96 15.51 8.78
N TRP A 348 -17.28 16.39 7.83
CA TRP A 348 -18.07 16.08 6.65
C TRP A 348 -17.16 15.64 5.51
N LYS A 349 -17.58 14.69 4.68
CA LYS A 349 -16.89 14.31 3.44
C LYS A 349 -17.89 14.19 2.29
#